data_AF-A0A957LI39-F1
#
_entry.id   AF-A0A957LI39-F1
#
_cell.length_a   1.000
_cell.length_b   1.000
_cell.length_c   1.000
_cell.angle_alpha   90.00
_cell.angle_beta   90.00
_cell.angle_gamma   90.00
#
_symmetry.space_group_name_H-M   'P 1'
#
loop_
_entity.id
_entity.type
_entity.pdbx_description
1 polymer ?
#
loop_
_entity_poly.entity_id
_entity_poly.type
_entity_poly.pdbx_seq_one_letter_code
_entity_poly.pdbx_strand_id
1 'polypeptide(L)' 'MPRRKRLPVSGFYYWLFVAALYLPILLLVLFSFNDAELLRFPLQGFTLRWYQSLGDASELISSVKNSLIVGVLSSLAAT' A
#
# COMPACT_ATOMS: atom_id res chain seq x y z
N MET A 1 45.20 5.77 -20.44
CA MET A 1 44.24 4.71 -20.04
C MET A 1 42.83 5.31 -20.01
N PRO A 2 41.89 4.96 -20.91
CA PRO A 2 40.56 5.58 -20.91
C PRO A 2 39.63 4.89 -19.89
N ARG A 3 39.13 5.66 -18.93
CA ARG A 3 38.09 5.22 -17.96
C ARG A 3 36.78 4.95 -18.70
N ARG A 4 36.42 3.67 -18.91
CA ARG A 4 35.06 3.29 -19.33
C ARG A 4 34.08 3.73 -18.24
N LYS A 5 33.30 4.80 -18.49
CA LYS A 5 32.13 5.13 -17.69
C LYS A 5 31.11 4.01 -17.90
N ARG A 6 31.04 3.06 -16.97
CA ARG A 6 29.99 2.03 -16.95
C ARG A 6 28.66 2.76 -16.81
N LEU A 7 27.75 2.58 -17.76
CA LEU A 7 26.37 3.05 -17.65
C LEU A 7 25.79 2.54 -16.31
N PRO A 8 24.97 3.32 -15.58
CA PRO A 8 24.47 2.96 -14.25
C PRO A 8 23.34 1.93 -14.36
N VAL A 9 23.62 0.78 -14.97
CA VAL A 9 22.68 -0.32 -15.18
C VAL A 9 22.08 -0.78 -13.84
N SER A 10 22.84 -0.65 -12.75
CA SER A 10 22.38 -0.91 -11.37
C SER A 10 21.21 -0.02 -10.94
N GLY A 11 21.19 1.25 -11.35
CA GLY A 11 20.12 2.18 -11.00
C GLY A 11 18.80 1.83 -11.68
N PHE A 12 18.84 1.41 -12.94
CA PHE A 12 17.65 0.98 -13.67
C PHE A 12 17.01 -0.27 -13.06
N TYR A 13 17.82 -1.30 -12.76
CA TYR A 13 17.31 -2.52 -12.09
C TYR A 13 16.75 -2.22 -10.70
N TYR A 14 17.37 -1.33 -9.93
CA TYR A 14 16.86 -0.89 -8.64
C TYR A 14 15.46 -0.26 -8.78
N TRP A 15 15.28 0.69 -9.70
CA TRP A 15 13.98 1.33 -9.91
C TRP A 15 12.93 0.38 -10.47
N LEU A 16 13.31 -0.57 -11.33
CA LEU A 16 12.41 -1.61 -11.82
C LEU A 16 11.93 -2.52 -10.68
N PHE A 17 12.84 -2.91 -9.78
CA PHE A 17 12.51 -3.71 -8.60
C PHE A 17 11.57 -2.95 -7.65
N VAL A 18 11.88 -1.68 -7.36
CA VAL A 18 11.00 -0.82 -6.55
C VAL A 18 9.63 -0.69 -7.22
N ALA A 19 9.57 -0.40 -8.52
CA ALA A 19 8.30 -0.31 -9.24
C ALA A 19 7.51 -1.63 -9.14
N ALA A 20 8.15 -2.78 -9.33
CA ALA A 20 7.49 -4.08 -9.22
C ALA A 20 6.88 -4.35 -7.84
N LEU A 21 7.55 -3.92 -6.75
CA LEU A 21 7.04 -4.07 -5.39
C LEU A 21 5.89 -3.12 -5.07
N TYR A 22 5.98 -1.86 -5.51
CA TYR A 22 5.02 -0.82 -5.13
C TYR A 22 3.84 -0.68 -6.09
N LEU A 23 3.96 -1.12 -7.35
CA LEU A 23 2.87 -1.08 -8.32
C LEU A 23 1.56 -1.73 -7.82
N PRO A 24 1.55 -2.94 -7.22
CA PRO A 24 0.31 -3.51 -6.69
C PRO A 24 -0.29 -2.66 -5.56
N ILE A 25 0.54 -2.08 -4.70
CA ILE A 25 0.09 -1.19 -3.61
C ILE A 25 -0.52 0.09 -4.21
N LEU A 26 0.11 0.66 -5.23
CA LEU A 26 -0.42 1.83 -5.94
C LEU A 26 -1.77 1.54 -6.61
N LEU A 27 -1.92 0.35 -7.20
CA LEU A 27 -3.22 -0.08 -7.74
C LEU A 27 -4.26 -0.21 -6.64
N LEU A 28 -3.93 -0.81 -5.49
CA LEU A 28 -4.85 -0.89 -4.35
C LEU A 28 -5.29 0.50 -3.88
N VAL A 29 -4.35 1.45 -3.75
CA VAL A 29 -4.67 2.83 -3.36
C VAL A 29 -5.59 3.49 -4.40
N LEU A 30 -5.26 3.36 -5.68
CA LEU A 30 -6.07 3.91 -6.78
C LEU A 30 -7.48 3.30 -6.84
N PHE A 31 -7.60 1.99 -6.66
CA PHE A 31 -8.90 1.30 -6.58
C PHE A 31 -9.65 1.60 -5.27
N SER A 32 -8.97 1.97 -4.18
CA SER A 32 -9.62 2.39 -2.92
C SER A 32 -10.42 3.68 -3.07
N PHE A 33 -10.11 4.48 -4.10
CA PHE A 33 -10.90 5.65 -4.48
C PHE A 33 -11.92 5.36 -5.59
N ASN A 34 -12.10 4.11 -6.00
CA ASN A 34 -13.00 3.75 -7.10
C ASN A 34 -14.42 3.49 -6.61
N ASP A 35 -15.40 3.98 -7.36
CA ASP A 35 -16.82 3.74 -7.11
C ASP A 35 -17.31 2.34 -7.57
N ALA A 36 -16.44 1.34 -7.52
CA ALA A 36 -16.78 -0.04 -7.82
C ALA A 36 -16.52 -0.93 -6.61
N GLU A 37 -17.38 -1.93 -6.40
CA GLU A 37 -17.17 -2.97 -5.37
C GLU A 37 -16.11 -4.00 -5.77
N LEU A 38 -15.83 -4.12 -7.07
CA LEU A 38 -14.85 -5.06 -7.62
C LEU A 38 -13.66 -4.31 -8.23
N LEU A 39 -12.44 -4.84 -8.02
CA LEU A 39 -11.21 -4.35 -8.66
C LEU A 39 -11.17 -4.75 -10.13
N ARG A 40 -11.93 -4.03 -10.95
CA ARG A 40 -11.94 -4.22 -12.41
C ARG A 40 -11.85 -2.89 -13.14
N PHE A 41 -11.24 -2.92 -14.30
CA PHE A 41 -11.26 -1.80 -15.24
C PHE A 41 -12.54 -1.82 -16.09
N PRO A 42 -13.01 -0.65 -16.58
CA PRO A 42 -12.51 0.71 -16.30
C PRO A 42 -12.91 1.21 -14.89
N LEU A 43 -12.18 2.21 -14.37
CA LEU A 43 -12.57 2.93 -13.15
C LEU A 43 -13.92 3.62 -13.38
N GLN A 44 -14.84 3.48 -12.42
CA GLN A 44 -16.21 3.96 -12.54
C GLN A 44 -16.34 5.43 -12.11
N GLY A 45 -15.54 5.86 -11.14
CA GLY A 45 -15.53 7.23 -10.62
C GLY A 45 -14.71 7.36 -9.35
N PHE A 46 -14.39 8.60 -8.96
CA PHE A 46 -13.71 8.89 -7.69
C PHE A 46 -14.74 8.93 -6.55
N THR A 47 -14.51 8.18 -5.47
CA THR A 47 -15.36 8.15 -4.28
C THR A 47 -14.56 8.01 -2.99
N LEU A 48 -15.15 8.47 -1.88
CA LEU A 48 -14.67 8.23 -0.51
C LEU A 48 -15.66 7.41 0.32
N ARG A 49 -16.68 6.81 -0.32
CA ARG A 49 -17.76 6.07 0.36
C ARG A 49 -17.22 5.06 1.37
N TRP A 50 -16.24 4.25 0.96
CA TRP A 50 -15.65 3.23 1.81
C TRP A 50 -15.03 3.81 3.07
N TYR A 51 -14.30 4.93 2.95
CA TYR A 51 -13.71 5.63 4.09
C TYR A 51 -14.77 6.23 5.03
N GLN A 52 -15.89 6.70 4.50
CA GLN A 52 -17.01 7.18 5.31
C GLN A 52 -17.66 6.03 6.07
N SER A 53 -17.90 4.89 5.41
CA SER A 53 -18.46 3.68 6.03
C SER A 53 -17.56 3.09 7.12
N LEU A 54 -16.23 3.34 7.09
CA LEU A 54 -15.33 2.93 8.17
C LEU A 54 -15.66 3.61 9.50
N GLY A 55 -16.20 4.84 9.49
CA GLY A 55 -16.58 5.55 10.70
C GLY A 55 -17.71 4.85 11.47
N ASP A 56 -18.62 4.21 10.75
CA ASP A 56 -19.75 3.46 11.31
C ASP A 56 -19.36 2.01 11.66
N ALA A 57 -18.24 1.51 11.14
CA ALA A 57 -17.75 0.16 11.36
C ALA A 57 -17.03 0.01 12.71
N SER A 58 -17.78 0.15 13.81
CA SER A 58 -17.27 0.09 15.19
C SER A 58 -16.48 -1.19 15.51
N GLU A 59 -16.90 -2.34 14.98
CA GLU A 59 -16.20 -3.61 15.11
C GLU A 59 -14.85 -3.63 14.38
N LEU A 60 -14.78 -3.03 13.19
CA LEU A 60 -13.54 -2.93 12.44
C LEU A 60 -12.55 -2.01 13.19
N ILE A 61 -13.01 -0.87 13.70
CA ILE A 61 -12.19 0.05 14.50
C ILE A 61 -11.68 -0.64 15.77
N SER A 62 -12.52 -1.41 16.47
CA SER A 62 -12.12 -2.11 17.69
C SER A 62 -11.08 -3.20 17.39
N SER A 63 -11.22 -3.93 16.29
CA SER A 63 -10.24 -4.93 15.86
C SER A 63 -8.87 -4.32 15.58
N VAL A 64 -8.82 -3.18 14.88
CA VAL A 64 -7.58 -2.44 14.60
C VAL A 64 -6.91 -1.98 15.90
N LYS A 65 -7.69 -1.46 16.86
CA LYS A 65 -7.18 -1.07 18.18
C LYS A 65 -6.59 -2.26 18.94
N ASN A 66 -7.27 -3.39 18.93
CA ASN A 66 -6.80 -4.61 19.59
C ASN A 66 -5.49 -5.10 18.95
N SER A 67 -5.41 -5.15 17.62
CA SER A 67 -4.19 -5.52 16.91
C SER A 67 -3.03 -4.58 17.23
N LEU A 68 -3.29 -3.27 17.34
CA LEU A 68 -2.27 -2.29 17.71
C LEU A 68 -1.76 -2.52 19.14
N ILE A 69 -2.66 -2.73 20.10
CA ILE A 69 -2.30 -3.01 21.50
C ILE A 69 -1.44 -4.28 21.57
N VAL A 70 -1.91 -5.37 20.97
CA VAL A 70 -1.19 -6.66 20.97
C VAL A 70 0.16 -6.53 20.28
N GLY A 71 0.22 -5.84 19.14
CA GLY A 71 1.47 -5.62 18.40
C GLY A 71 2.50 -4.82 19.20
N VAL A 72 2.08 -3.74 19.85
CA VAL A 72 2.96 -2.91 20.70
C VAL A 72 3.45 -3.70 21.91
N LEU A 73 2.54 -4.37 22.63
CA LEU A 73 2.92 -5.18 23.78
C LEU A 73 3.86 -6.32 23.40
N SER A 74 3.61 -6.98 22.26
CA SER A 74 4.48 -8.03 21.73
C SER A 74 5.86 -7.49 21.37
N SER A 75 5.95 -6.31 20.75
CA SER A 75 7.24 -5.70 20.40
C SER A 75 8.03 -5.31 21.64
N LEU A 76 7.37 -4.79 22.67
CA LEU A 76 8.00 -4.43 23.94
C LEU A 76 8.46 -5.67 24.72
N ALA A 77 7.65 -6.73 24.73
CA ALA A 77 8.00 -7.98 25.42
C ALA A 77 9.12 -8.76 24.71
N ALA A 78 9.28 -8.58 23.40
CA ALA A 78 10.33 -9.23 22.62
C ALA A 78 11.70 -8.53 22.73
N THR A 79 11.74 -7.28 23.21
CA THR A 79 12.97 -6.50 23.42
C THR A 79 13.51 -6.77 24.82
#